data_AF-A0A924YKQ9-F1
#
_entry.id   AF-A0A924YKQ9-F1
#
_cell.length_a   1.000
_cell.length_b   1.000
_cell.length_c   1.000
_cell.angle_alpha   90.00
_cell.angle_beta   90.00
_cell.angle_gamma   90.00
#
_symmetry.space_group_name_H-M   'P 1'
#
loop_
_entity.id
_entity.type
_entity.pdbx_description
1 polymer ?
#
loop_
_entity_poly.entity_id
_entity_poly.type
_entity_poly.pdbx_seq_one_letter_code
_entity_poly.pdbx_strand_id
1 'polypeptide(L)'
;ILSLFFGVYTNALYGYGTTVTSSPIVEAILIYIGAALVSINPIATGLFTQQLLIDRQEIGFWTATLASDGSTIPLVSPWISFTITYLVISTILIVLAIRQMRKVEA
;
A
#
# COMPACT_ATOMS: atom_id res chain seq x y z
N ILE A 1 -14.02 10.04 -3.66
CA ILE A 1 -13.73 8.60 -3.83
C ILE A 1 -12.32 8.27 -3.34
N LEU A 2 -11.25 8.86 -3.88
CA LEU A 2 -9.88 8.65 -3.37
C LEU A 2 -9.70 9.00 -1.88
N SER A 3 -10.38 10.04 -1.41
CA SER A 3 -10.41 10.42 0.01
C SER A 3 -10.99 9.35 0.94
N LEU A 4 -11.91 8.51 0.44
CA LEU A 4 -12.48 7.40 1.22
C LEU A 4 -11.39 6.36 1.50
N PHE A 5 -10.72 5.88 0.47
CA PHE A 5 -9.67 4.85 0.60
C PHE A 5 -8.48 5.34 1.42
N PHE A 6 -8.09 6.60 1.24
CA PHE A 6 -7.04 7.21 2.05
C PHE A 6 -7.44 7.30 3.52
N GLY A 7 -8.68 7.71 3.81
CA GLY A 7 -9.24 7.77 5.15
C GLY A 7 -9.35 6.39 5.83
N VAL A 8 -9.79 5.37 5.09
CA VAL A 8 -9.87 3.98 5.58
C VAL A 8 -8.48 3.48 5.97
N TYR A 9 -7.47 3.69 5.11
CA TYR A 9 -6.09 3.29 5.40
C TYR A 9 -5.49 4.05 6.58
N THR A 10 -5.69 5.37 6.67
CA THR A 10 -5.17 6.17 7.79
C THR A 10 -5.80 5.73 9.10
N ASN A 11 -7.11 5.48 9.13
CA ASN A 11 -7.78 5.02 10.34
C ASN A 11 -7.21 3.66 10.79
N ALA A 12 -7.04 2.72 9.86
CA ALA A 12 -6.39 1.44 10.16
C ALA A 12 -4.96 1.62 10.70
N LEU A 13 -4.18 2.56 10.13
CA LEU A 13 -2.81 2.88 10.56
C LEU A 13 -2.73 3.50 11.95
N TYR A 14 -3.75 4.23 12.38
CA TYR A 14 -3.80 4.77 13.74
C TYR A 14 -4.55 3.87 14.73
N GLY A 15 -5.05 2.71 14.27
CA GLY A 15 -5.86 1.82 15.09
C GLY A 15 -7.26 2.37 15.39
N TYR A 16 -7.70 3.37 14.64
CA TYR A 16 -9.07 3.85 14.69
C TYR A 16 -9.96 2.97 13.83
N GLY A 17 -11.12 2.58 14.38
CA GLY A 17 -12.09 1.82 13.62
C GLY A 17 -12.58 2.60 12.39
N THR A 18 -12.66 1.95 11.22
CA THR A 18 -13.00 2.64 9.98
C THR A 18 -14.48 2.98 9.87
N THR A 19 -15.37 2.25 10.58
CA THR A 19 -16.85 2.43 10.64
C THR A 19 -17.59 2.47 9.30
N VAL A 20 -16.89 2.20 8.20
CA VAL A 20 -17.44 2.32 6.83
C VAL A 20 -18.39 1.16 6.50
N THR A 21 -18.24 0.04 7.20
CA THR A 21 -19.02 -1.19 6.99
C THR A 21 -19.04 -2.01 8.28
N SER A 22 -20.09 -2.81 8.46
CA SER A 22 -20.21 -3.81 9.53
C SER A 22 -19.63 -5.17 9.13
N SER A 23 -19.21 -5.33 7.87
CA SER A 23 -18.66 -6.59 7.36
C SER A 23 -17.13 -6.57 7.42
N PRO A 24 -16.50 -7.47 8.21
CA PRO A 24 -15.04 -7.53 8.36
C PRO A 24 -14.32 -7.73 7.03
N ILE A 25 -14.88 -8.58 6.15
CA ILE A 25 -14.29 -8.89 4.85
C ILE A 25 -14.24 -7.64 3.95
N VAL A 26 -15.33 -6.86 3.95
CA VAL A 26 -15.40 -5.65 3.13
C VAL A 26 -14.45 -4.58 3.68
N GLU A 27 -14.36 -4.44 5.01
CA GLU A 27 -13.40 -3.54 5.66
C GLU A 27 -11.96 -3.90 5.28
N ALA A 28 -11.58 -5.17 5.36
CA ALA A 28 -10.25 -5.64 4.99
C ALA A 28 -9.92 -5.33 3.52
N ILE A 29 -10.84 -5.59 2.58
CA ILE A 29 -10.65 -5.29 1.16
C ILE A 29 -10.40 -3.79 0.94
N LEU A 30 -11.19 -2.94 1.58
CA LEU A 30 -11.02 -1.49 1.47
C LEU A 30 -9.67 -1.02 2.02
N ILE A 31 -9.21 -1.59 3.14
CA ILE A 31 -7.89 -1.30 3.71
C ILE A 31 -6.78 -1.72 2.74
N TYR A 32 -6.84 -2.91 2.13
CA TYR A 32 -5.85 -3.36 1.14
C TYR A 32 -5.82 -2.48 -0.11
N ILE A 33 -6.98 -2.06 -0.62
CA ILE A 33 -7.05 -1.12 -1.75
C ILE A 33 -6.42 0.22 -1.36
N GLY A 34 -6.72 0.73 -0.15
CA GLY A 34 -6.10 1.93 0.38
C GLY A 34 -4.57 1.81 0.48
N ALA A 35 -4.07 0.68 0.99
CA ALA A 35 -2.64 0.40 1.08
C ALA A 35 -1.96 0.38 -0.29
N ALA A 36 -2.59 -0.24 -1.29
CA ALA A 36 -2.09 -0.25 -2.66
C ALA A 36 -2.03 1.17 -3.25
N LEU A 37 -3.08 1.98 -3.09
CA LEU A 37 -3.11 3.36 -3.56
C LEU A 37 -2.04 4.23 -2.89
N VAL A 38 -1.82 4.05 -1.59
CA VAL A 38 -0.74 4.72 -0.86
C VAL A 38 0.62 4.34 -1.43
N SER A 39 0.85 3.05 -1.71
CA SER A 39 2.12 2.55 -2.26
C SER A 39 2.42 2.98 -3.69
N ILE A 40 1.44 3.50 -4.44
CA ILE A 40 1.65 4.04 -5.79
C ILE A 40 2.10 5.51 -5.73
N ASN A 41 1.74 6.23 -4.67
CA ASN A 41 2.10 7.64 -4.51
C ASN A 41 3.39 7.76 -3.66
N PRO A 42 4.52 8.25 -4.23
CA PRO A 42 5.80 8.32 -3.52
C PRO A 42 5.76 9.22 -2.30
N ILE A 43 4.99 10.32 -2.34
CA ILE A 43 4.84 11.25 -1.21
C ILE A 43 4.10 10.56 -0.06
N ALA A 44 2.98 9.90 -0.37
CA ALA A 44 2.20 9.17 0.63
C ALA A 44 3.01 8.00 1.23
N THR A 45 3.71 7.24 0.40
CA THR A 45 4.58 6.14 0.81
C THR A 45 5.63 6.61 1.82
N GLY A 46 6.31 7.73 1.54
CA GLY A 46 7.33 8.28 2.44
C GLY A 46 6.75 8.70 3.79
N LEU A 47 5.63 9.43 3.78
CA LEU A 47 4.97 9.90 5.01
C LEU A 47 4.49 8.73 5.88
N PHE A 48 3.81 7.74 5.31
CA PHE A 48 3.29 6.62 6.09
C PHE A 48 4.38 5.64 6.52
N THR A 49 5.44 5.48 5.73
CA THR A 49 6.60 4.69 6.16
C THR A 49 7.29 5.37 7.33
N GLN A 50 7.46 6.69 7.30
CA GLN A 50 8.00 7.43 8.43
C GLN A 50 7.11 7.25 9.67
N GLN A 51 5.79 7.37 9.51
CA GLN A 51 4.83 7.15 10.59
C GLN A 51 4.97 5.75 11.21
N LEU A 52 5.08 4.70 10.39
CA LEU A 52 5.27 3.33 10.85
C LEU A 52 6.61 3.14 11.58
N LEU A 53 7.68 3.73 11.06
CA LEU A 53 9.02 3.59 11.63
C LEU A 53 9.19 4.35 12.94
N ILE A 54 8.61 5.54 13.05
CA ILE A 54 8.73 6.40 14.22
C ILE A 54 7.73 5.99 15.30
N ASP A 55 6.45 5.90 14.96
CA ASP A 55 5.39 5.77 15.97
C ASP A 55 5.06 4.32 16.31
N ARG A 56 5.21 3.40 15.35
CA ARG A 56 4.96 1.97 15.57
C ARG A 56 6.22 1.12 15.73
N GLN A 57 7.39 1.65 15.35
CA GLN A 57 8.66 0.92 15.33
C GLN A 57 8.59 -0.37 14.47
N GLU A 58 7.73 -0.36 13.44
CA GLU A 58 7.49 -1.50 12.54
C GLU A 58 8.10 -1.24 11.16
N ILE A 59 8.98 -2.13 10.70
CA ILE A 59 9.75 -1.91 9.46
C ILE A 59 9.04 -2.53 8.24
N GLY A 60 8.59 -3.78 8.34
CA GLY A 60 8.19 -4.57 7.16
C GLY A 60 6.73 -5.01 7.12
N PHE A 61 6.24 -5.57 8.21
CA PHE A 61 4.85 -6.00 8.36
C PHE A 61 4.29 -5.40 9.63
N TRP A 62 3.01 -5.07 9.58
CA TRP A 62 2.28 -4.54 10.72
C TRP A 62 0.85 -5.09 10.72
N THR A 63 0.19 -5.06 11.87
CA THR A 63 -1.19 -5.53 11.99
C THR A 63 -2.15 -4.36 12.16
N ALA A 64 -3.23 -4.38 11.38
CA ALA A 64 -4.38 -3.50 11.59
C ALA A 64 -5.51 -4.27 12.28
N THR A 65 -6.15 -3.64 13.25
CA THR A 65 -7.35 -4.15 13.89
C THR A 65 -8.59 -3.68 13.13
N LEU A 66 -9.48 -4.60 12.79
CA LEU A 66 -10.75 -4.31 12.15
C LEU A 66 -11.73 -3.75 13.16
N ALA A 67 -12.42 -2.68 12.78
CA ALA A 67 -13.46 -2.06 13.59
C ALA A 67 -14.69 -2.97 13.71
N SER A 68 -14.94 -3.77 12.68
CA SER A 68 -16.16 -4.56 12.53
C SER A 68 -16.29 -5.67 13.57
N ASP A 69 -15.19 -6.32 13.94
CA ASP A 69 -15.19 -7.50 14.81
C ASP A 69 -13.99 -7.58 15.78
N GLY A 70 -13.05 -6.64 15.70
CA GLY A 70 -11.82 -6.66 16.49
C GLY A 70 -10.78 -7.68 16.02
N SER A 71 -11.03 -8.38 14.90
CA SER A 71 -10.03 -9.25 14.27
C SER A 71 -8.85 -8.42 13.75
N THR A 72 -7.73 -9.08 13.44
CA THR A 72 -6.55 -8.40 12.90
C THR A 72 -6.20 -8.92 11.52
N ILE A 73 -5.73 -8.02 10.67
CA ILE A 73 -5.21 -8.35 9.34
C ILE A 73 -3.73 -7.94 9.23
N PRO A 74 -2.89 -8.76 8.57
CA PRO A 74 -1.51 -8.41 8.31
C PRO A 74 -1.42 -7.46 7.10
N LEU A 75 -0.68 -6.37 7.25
CA LEU A 75 -0.41 -5.40 6.20
C LEU A 75 1.10 -5.31 5.97
N VAL A 76 1.46 -5.11 4.70
CA VAL A 76 2.84 -4.87 4.27
C VAL A 76 3.13 -3.38 4.34
N SER A 77 4.31 -3.01 4.80
CA SER A 77 4.76 -1.62 4.83
C SER A 77 4.72 -0.99 3.43
N PRO A 78 4.24 0.26 3.29
CA PRO A 78 4.09 0.93 1.99
C PRO A 78 5.36 0.94 1.14
N TRP A 79 6.53 1.14 1.75
CA TRP A 79 7.79 1.19 1.02
C TRP A 79 8.13 -0.12 0.29
N ILE A 80 7.79 -1.28 0.86
CA ILE A 80 8.05 -2.59 0.24
C ILE A 80 7.20 -2.71 -1.03
N SER A 81 5.90 -2.46 -0.91
CA SER A 81 4.96 -2.50 -2.04
C SER A 81 5.34 -1.50 -3.13
N PHE A 82 5.77 -0.28 -2.74
CA PHE A 82 6.29 0.74 -3.65
C PHE A 82 7.54 0.23 -4.40
N THR A 83 8.56 -0.24 -3.68
CA THR A 83 9.82 -0.69 -4.27
C THR A 83 9.59 -1.84 -5.25
N ILE A 84 8.81 -2.86 -4.87
CA ILE A 84 8.52 -4.00 -5.75
C ILE A 84 7.80 -3.51 -7.02
N THR A 85 6.76 -2.69 -6.88
CA THR A 85 5.97 -2.20 -8.02
C THR A 85 6.85 -1.42 -9.00
N TYR A 86 7.66 -0.49 -8.49
CA TYR A 86 8.53 0.33 -9.33
C TYR A 86 9.68 -0.46 -9.95
N LEU A 87 10.24 -1.45 -9.25
CA LEU A 87 11.26 -2.35 -9.82
C LEU A 87 10.69 -3.19 -10.96
N VAL A 88 9.47 -3.73 -10.81
CA VAL A 88 8.80 -4.50 -11.85
C VAL A 88 8.54 -3.63 -13.08
N ILE A 89 7.96 -2.44 -12.89
CA ILE A 89 7.70 -1.51 -13.99
C ILE A 89 9.01 -1.10 -14.68
N SER A 90 10.03 -0.73 -13.89
CA SER A 90 11.34 -0.36 -14.42
C SER A 90 11.97 -1.49 -15.25
N THR A 91 11.95 -2.72 -14.72
CA THR A 91 12.49 -3.90 -15.42
C THR A 91 11.76 -4.13 -16.75
N ILE A 92 10.43 -4.06 -16.76
CA ILE A 92 9.63 -4.22 -17.98
C ILE A 92 10.01 -3.15 -19.01
N LEU A 93 10.08 -1.88 -18.60
CA LEU A 93 10.41 -0.78 -19.49
C LEU A 93 11.83 -0.91 -20.06
N ILE A 94 12.81 -1.29 -19.24
CA ILE A 94 14.19 -1.53 -19.68
C ILE A 94 14.25 -2.66 -20.71
N VAL A 95 13.60 -3.79 -20.43
CA VAL A 95 13.57 -4.93 -21.36
C VAL A 95 12.89 -4.55 -22.68
N LEU A 96 11.78 -3.81 -22.63
CA LEU A 96 11.09 -3.33 -23.83
C LEU A 96 11.96 -2.35 -24.62
N ALA A 97 12.67 -1.43 -23.96
CA ALA A 97 13.59 -0.49 -24.60
C ALA A 97 14.74 -1.21 -25.32
N ILE A 98 15.37 -2.19 -24.67
CA ILE A 98 16.43 -3.01 -25.29
C ILE A 98 15.89 -3.76 -26.51
N ARG A 99 14.70 -4.36 -26.40
CA ARG A 99 14.06 -5.06 -27.51
C ARG A 99 13.73 -4.14 -28.68
N GLN A 100 13.37 -2.88 -28.41
CA GLN A 100 13.07 -1.90 -29.45
C GLN A 100 14.33 -1.45 -30.18
N MET A 101 15.42 -1.16 -29.47
CA MET A 101 16.69 -0.76 -30.08
C MET A 101 17.26 -1.86 -30.97
N ARG A 102 17.25 -3.12 -30.50
CA ARG A 102 17.70 -4.28 -31.29
C ARG A 102 16.93 -4.51 -32.59
N LYS A 103 15.68 -4.03 -32.70
CA LYS A 103 14.89 -4.13 -33.93
C LYS A 103 15.25 -3.06 -34.96
N VAL A 104 15.85 -1.94 -34.54
CA VAL A 104 16.24 -0.84 -35.44
C VAL A 104 17.60 -1.12 -36.08
N GLU A 105 18.46 -1.91 -35.43
CA GLU A 105 19.80 -2.25 -35.90
C GLU A 105 19.86 -3.44 -36.87
N ALA A 106 18.75 -4.16 -37.07
CA ALA A 106 18.63 -5.33 -37.94
C ALA A 106 17.88 -4.99 -39.23
#